data_AF-A0A5M9GV47-F1
#
_entry.id   AF-A0A5M9GV47-F1
#
_cell.length_a   1.000
_cell.length_b   1.000
_cell.length_c   1.000
_cell.angle_alpha   90.00
_cell.angle_beta   90.00
_cell.angle_gamma   90.00
#
_symmetry.space_group_name_H-M   'P 1'
#
loop_
_entity.id
_entity.type
_entity.pdbx_description
1 polymer ?
#
loop_
_entity_poly.entity_id
_entity_poly.type
_entity_poly.pdbx_seq_one_letter_code
_entity_poly.pdbx_strand_id
1 'polypeptide(L)'
;MNVCKEERGLSKTTLKEALKKVTKENRMYFNYKFPDTRFNQTIQPKNEEEFLISVGRKTMNGFTNWEKTPEYANLVALYLQSLMIDDIRLMYDAVREKAVDGDDKAIGTFLKLYKEINSIVKGFETISNEDGEDDDGLMV
;
A
#
# COMPACT_ATOMS: atom_id res chain seq x y z
N MET A 1 13.61 -0.70 -36.91
CA MET A 1 12.77 -1.44 -35.94
C MET A 1 13.26 -1.07 -34.55
N ASN A 2 12.67 -0.03 -33.95
CA ASN A 2 12.97 0.35 -32.57
C ASN A 2 11.94 -0.31 -31.67
N VAL A 3 12.43 -1.19 -30.80
CA VAL A 3 11.69 -1.80 -29.72
C VAL A 3 11.31 -0.67 -28.75
N CYS A 4 10.02 -0.33 -28.70
CA CYS A 4 9.49 0.52 -27.64
C CYS A 4 9.67 -0.25 -26.34
N LYS A 5 10.67 0.12 -25.55
CA LYS A 5 10.71 -0.18 -24.13
C LYS A 5 9.58 0.64 -23.52
N GLU A 6 8.45 -0.01 -23.32
CA GLU A 6 7.41 0.49 -22.45
C GLU A 6 7.99 0.42 -21.04
N GLU A 7 8.59 1.52 -20.61
CA GLU A 7 8.92 1.76 -19.21
C GLU A 7 7.59 1.78 -18.46
N ARG A 8 7.22 0.62 -17.92
CA ARG A 8 6.17 0.53 -16.91
C ARG A 8 6.69 1.20 -15.64
N GLY A 9 6.69 2.53 -15.63
CA GLY A 9 6.75 3.31 -14.40
C GLY A 9 5.64 2.79 -13.49
N LEU A 10 5.98 2.42 -12.25
CA LEU A 10 4.98 2.16 -11.24
C LEU A 10 4.11 3.41 -11.16
N SER A 11 2.86 3.32 -11.61
CA SER A 11 1.90 4.40 -11.47
C SER A 11 1.86 4.85 -10.01
N LYS A 12 2.12 6.14 -9.76
CA LYS A 12 2.07 6.85 -8.45
C LYS A 12 0.68 6.82 -7.78
N THR A 13 -0.08 5.74 -7.88
CA THR A 13 -1.45 5.66 -7.35
C THR A 13 -1.42 5.17 -5.90
N THR A 14 -1.84 6.01 -4.96
CA THR A 14 -2.04 5.61 -3.55
C THR A 14 -3.21 4.62 -3.41
N LEU A 15 -3.25 3.83 -2.33
CA LEU A 15 -4.39 2.93 -2.04
C LEU A 15 -5.73 3.69 -2.10
N LYS A 16 -5.78 4.90 -1.54
CA LYS A 16 -6.98 5.76 -1.52
C LYS A 16 -7.44 6.12 -2.93
N GLU A 17 -6.52 6.44 -3.83
CA GLU A 17 -6.82 6.77 -5.22
C GLU A 17 -7.22 5.53 -6.01
N ALA A 18 -6.57 4.40 -5.79
CA ALA A 18 -6.92 3.13 -6.43
C ALA A 18 -8.34 2.69 -6.01
N LEU A 19 -8.69 2.81 -4.73
CA LEU A 19 -10.04 2.49 -4.23
C LEU A 19 -11.13 3.42 -4.79
N LYS A 20 -10.81 4.62 -5.28
CA LYS A 20 -11.80 5.48 -5.95
C LYS A 20 -12.18 4.97 -7.35
N LYS A 21 -11.32 4.16 -7.98
CA LYS A 21 -11.50 3.65 -9.35
C LYS A 21 -12.42 2.43 -9.41
N VAL A 22 -12.53 1.68 -8.32
CA VAL A 22 -13.40 0.48 -8.25
C VAL A 22 -14.85 0.84 -7.94
N THR A 23 -15.77 -0.12 -8.15
CA THR A 23 -17.19 0.09 -7.84
C THR A 23 -17.39 0.38 -6.34
N LYS A 24 -18.48 1.09 -6.01
CA LYS A 24 -18.82 1.42 -4.62
C LYS A 24 -18.91 0.16 -3.73
N GLU A 25 -19.50 -0.90 -4.26
CA GLU A 25 -19.67 -2.19 -3.56
C GLU A 25 -18.34 -2.90 -3.34
N ASN A 26 -17.46 -2.93 -4.35
CA ASN A 26 -16.12 -3.52 -4.23
C ASN A 26 -15.23 -2.75 -3.25
N ARG A 27 -15.32 -1.41 -3.24
CA ARG A 27 -14.65 -0.59 -2.23
C ARG A 27 -15.19 -0.87 -0.82
N MET A 28 -16.51 -1.00 -0.67
CA MET A 28 -17.13 -1.37 0.61
C MET A 28 -16.68 -2.77 1.07
N TYR A 29 -16.56 -3.72 0.14
CA TYR A 29 -16.04 -5.05 0.41
C TYR A 29 -14.58 -5.03 0.85
N PHE A 30 -13.74 -4.24 0.18
CA PHE A 30 -12.34 -4.07 0.57
C PHE A 30 -12.23 -3.53 2.02
N ASN A 31 -13.01 -2.50 2.34
CA ASN A 31 -13.09 -1.93 3.69
C ASN A 31 -13.72 -2.87 4.74
N TYR A 32 -14.51 -3.85 4.31
CA TYR A 32 -15.05 -4.91 5.16
C TYR A 32 -13.95 -5.93 5.51
N LYS A 33 -13.16 -6.35 4.51
CA LYS A 33 -12.01 -7.26 4.65
C LYS A 33 -10.84 -6.63 5.41
N PHE A 34 -10.59 -5.34 5.22
CA PHE A 34 -9.49 -4.57 5.82
C PHE A 34 -10.06 -3.37 6.60
N PRO A 35 -10.57 -3.57 7.84
CA PRO A 35 -11.29 -2.55 8.60
C PRO A 35 -10.54 -1.25 8.90
N ASP A 36 -9.23 -1.31 8.99
CA ASP A 36 -8.29 -0.19 9.19
C ASP A 36 -8.27 0.77 7.99
N THR A 37 -8.66 0.31 6.80
CA THR A 37 -8.79 1.17 5.61
C THR A 37 -10.04 2.05 5.62
N ARG A 38 -10.92 1.87 6.62
CA ARG A 38 -12.12 2.72 6.79
C ARG A 38 -11.75 4.10 7.29
N PHE A 39 -12.54 5.08 6.85
CA PHE A 39 -12.46 6.45 7.38
C PHE A 39 -12.81 6.50 8.87
N ASN A 40 -13.90 5.82 9.27
CA ASN A 40 -14.29 5.73 10.67
C ASN A 40 -13.97 4.33 11.21
N GLN A 41 -12.87 4.24 11.97
CA GLN A 41 -12.41 3.00 12.59
C GLN A 41 -13.06 2.73 13.95
N THR A 42 -13.80 3.69 14.52
CA THR A 42 -14.49 3.53 15.82
C THR A 42 -15.74 2.66 15.75
N ILE A 43 -16.29 2.49 14.54
CA ILE A 43 -17.46 1.65 14.29
C ILE A 43 -17.00 0.18 14.22
N GLN A 44 -17.70 -0.69 14.94
CA GLN A 44 -17.43 -2.12 14.89
C GLN A 44 -17.57 -2.66 13.46
N PRO A 45 -16.65 -3.54 13.01
CA PRO A 45 -16.81 -4.22 11.73
C PRO A 45 -18.15 -4.96 11.68
N LYS A 46 -18.84 -4.83 10.54
CA LYS A 46 -20.05 -5.60 10.26
C LYS A 46 -19.72 -7.08 10.20
N ASN A 47 -20.66 -7.94 10.58
CA ASN A 47 -20.61 -9.35 10.19
C ASN A 47 -20.99 -9.51 8.69
N GLU A 48 -20.86 -10.73 8.16
CA GLU A 48 -21.11 -11.00 6.74
C GLU A 48 -22.54 -10.67 6.31
N GLU A 49 -23.53 -11.05 7.12
CA GLU A 49 -24.95 -10.82 6.83
C GLU A 49 -25.28 -9.31 6.79
N GLU A 50 -24.83 -8.58 7.80
CA GLU A 50 -24.95 -7.12 7.88
C GLU A 50 -24.25 -6.42 6.71
N PHE A 51 -23.09 -6.92 6.32
CA PHE A 51 -22.35 -6.40 5.18
C PHE A 51 -23.17 -6.62 3.89
N LEU A 52 -23.62 -7.84 3.63
CA LEU A 52 -24.41 -8.22 2.46
C LEU A 52 -25.70 -7.41 2.35
N ILE A 53 -26.43 -7.23 3.45
CA ILE A 53 -27.60 -6.35 3.52
C ILE A 53 -27.22 -4.92 3.09
N SER A 54 -26.11 -4.39 3.59
CA SER A 54 -25.71 -3.02 3.30
C SER A 54 -25.27 -2.73 1.87
N VAL A 55 -24.85 -3.77 1.14
CA VAL A 55 -24.50 -3.70 -0.29
C VAL A 55 -25.61 -4.25 -1.19
N GLY A 56 -26.76 -4.64 -0.64
CA GLY A 56 -27.89 -5.17 -1.40
C GLY A 56 -27.59 -6.50 -2.11
N ARG A 57 -26.73 -7.35 -1.54
CA ARG A 57 -26.34 -8.65 -2.10
C ARG A 57 -26.88 -9.79 -1.24
N LYS A 58 -27.13 -10.95 -1.87
CA LYS A 58 -27.59 -12.16 -1.18
C LYS A 58 -26.44 -13.10 -0.79
N THR A 59 -25.31 -13.03 -1.49
CA THR A 59 -24.18 -13.95 -1.31
C THR A 59 -22.85 -13.23 -1.55
N MET A 60 -21.78 -13.78 -0.96
CA MET A 60 -20.42 -13.28 -1.14
C MET A 60 -19.78 -13.63 -2.48
N ASN A 61 -20.38 -14.55 -3.25
CA ASN A 61 -19.78 -15.16 -4.44
C ASN A 61 -19.19 -14.14 -5.43
N GLY A 62 -19.89 -13.02 -5.65
CA GLY A 62 -19.41 -11.96 -6.53
C GLY A 62 -18.11 -11.31 -6.02
N PHE A 63 -18.02 -11.05 -4.72
CA PHE A 63 -16.83 -10.49 -4.08
C PHE A 63 -15.67 -11.49 -4.06
N THR A 64 -15.90 -12.74 -3.67
CA THR A 64 -14.87 -13.80 -3.71
C THR A 64 -14.37 -14.10 -5.12
N ASN A 65 -15.20 -13.90 -6.15
CA ASN A 65 -14.74 -13.98 -7.53
C ASN A 65 -13.92 -12.75 -7.91
N TRP A 66 -14.32 -11.56 -7.45
CA TRP A 66 -13.56 -10.34 -7.64
C TRP A 66 -12.16 -10.40 -6.99
N GLU A 67 -11.99 -11.10 -5.87
CA GLU A 67 -10.68 -11.32 -5.22
C GLU A 67 -9.64 -11.98 -6.15
N LYS A 68 -10.09 -12.71 -7.17
CA LYS A 68 -9.22 -13.40 -8.12
C LYS A 68 -8.77 -12.50 -9.28
N THR A 69 -9.21 -11.25 -9.30
CA THR A 69 -8.91 -10.32 -10.40
C THR A 69 -7.60 -9.57 -10.16
N PRO A 70 -6.91 -9.13 -11.24
CA PRO A 70 -5.75 -8.25 -11.11
C PRO A 70 -6.06 -6.92 -10.40
N GLU A 71 -7.28 -6.40 -10.54
CA GLU A 71 -7.73 -5.17 -9.87
C GLU A 71 -7.67 -5.33 -8.34
N TYR A 72 -8.22 -6.43 -7.81
CA TYR A 72 -8.15 -6.71 -6.38
C TYR A 72 -6.71 -6.96 -5.91
N ALA A 73 -5.94 -7.76 -6.66
CA ALA A 73 -4.54 -8.04 -6.32
C ALA A 73 -3.72 -6.75 -6.20
N ASN A 74 -3.93 -5.79 -7.09
CA ASN A 74 -3.28 -4.48 -7.03
C ASN A 74 -3.67 -3.68 -5.78
N LEU A 75 -4.95 -3.70 -5.39
CA LEU A 75 -5.39 -3.04 -4.15
C LEU A 75 -4.75 -3.67 -2.91
N VAL A 76 -4.66 -4.99 -2.85
CA VAL A 76 -3.98 -5.69 -1.75
C VAL A 76 -2.49 -5.35 -1.72
N ALA A 77 -1.83 -5.30 -2.88
CA ALA A 77 -0.42 -4.91 -2.94
C ALA A 77 -0.19 -3.48 -2.39
N LEU A 78 -1.03 -2.51 -2.79
CA LEU A 78 -0.98 -1.15 -2.28
C LEU A 78 -1.27 -1.07 -0.77
N TYR A 79 -2.20 -1.90 -0.29
CA TYR A 79 -2.50 -2.00 1.14
C TYR A 79 -1.32 -2.54 1.94
N LEU A 80 -0.73 -3.66 1.52
CA LEU A 80 0.46 -4.22 2.16
C LEU A 80 1.64 -3.23 2.12
N GLN A 81 1.81 -2.51 1.01
CA GLN A 81 2.82 -1.46 0.93
C GLN A 81 2.57 -0.33 1.93
N SER A 82 1.30 0.03 2.20
CA SER A 82 0.96 1.04 3.21
C SER A 82 1.27 0.60 4.64
N LEU A 83 1.21 -0.70 4.93
CA LEU A 83 1.58 -1.27 6.23
C LEU A 83 3.10 -1.45 6.39
N MET A 84 3.82 -1.55 5.27
CA MET A 84 5.25 -1.91 5.25
C MET A 84 6.11 -0.98 6.11
N ILE A 85 5.77 0.31 6.21
CA ILE A 85 6.53 1.26 7.03
C ILE A 85 6.39 0.94 8.52
N ASP A 86 5.19 0.59 8.98
CA ASP A 86 4.96 0.19 10.37
C ASP A 86 5.66 -1.14 10.67
N ASP A 87 5.60 -2.10 9.75
CA ASP A 87 6.33 -3.37 9.88
C ASP A 87 7.85 -3.15 9.95
N ILE A 88 8.40 -2.27 9.11
CA ILE A 88 9.82 -1.89 9.14
C ILE A 88 10.17 -1.25 10.49
N ARG A 89 9.30 -0.40 11.05
CA ARG A 89 9.49 0.19 12.37
C ARG A 89 9.55 -0.87 13.47
N LEU A 90 8.60 -1.82 13.46
CA LEU A 90 8.56 -2.90 14.44
C LEU A 90 9.79 -3.82 14.32
N MET A 91 10.21 -4.15 13.10
CA MET A 91 11.44 -4.93 12.85
C MET A 91 12.69 -4.18 13.30
N TYR A 92 12.76 -2.87 13.04
CA TYR A 92 13.86 -2.03 13.49
C TYR A 92 13.98 -2.09 15.02
N ASP A 93 12.88 -1.90 15.74
CA ASP A 93 12.87 -1.93 17.21
C ASP A 93 13.35 -3.28 17.75
N ALA A 94 12.80 -4.39 17.22
CA ALA A 94 13.14 -5.74 17.66
C ALA A 94 14.59 -6.17 17.35
N VAL A 95 15.15 -5.73 16.22
CA VAL A 95 16.54 -6.05 15.84
C VAL A 95 17.53 -5.13 16.54
N ARG A 96 17.18 -3.85 16.73
CA ARG A 96 18.01 -2.87 17.43
C ARG A 96 18.34 -3.32 18.84
N GLU A 97 17.35 -3.77 19.60
CA GLU A 97 17.52 -4.23 20.98
C GLU A 97 18.62 -5.30 21.08
N LYS A 98 18.49 -6.37 20.27
CA LYS A 98 19.46 -7.47 20.23
C LYS A 98 20.85 -7.04 19.74
N ALA A 99 20.89 -6.11 18.79
CA ALA A 99 22.15 -5.61 18.26
C ALA A 99 22.91 -4.76 19.30
N VAL A 100 22.20 -3.95 20.08
CA VAL A 100 22.79 -3.16 21.18
C VAL A 100 23.33 -4.07 22.28
N ASP A 101 22.67 -5.20 22.53
CA ASP A 101 23.13 -6.23 23.48
C ASP A 101 24.33 -7.05 22.98
N GLY A 102 24.82 -6.79 21.76
CA GLY A 102 26.02 -7.40 21.21
C GLY A 102 25.80 -8.70 20.43
N ASP A 103 24.58 -9.03 20.01
CA ASP A 103 24.35 -10.16 19.11
C ASP A 103 24.86 -9.85 17.69
N ASP A 104 25.94 -10.53 17.29
CA ASP A 104 26.60 -10.34 15.98
C ASP A 104 25.65 -10.52 14.78
N LYS A 105 24.69 -11.45 14.85
CA LYS A 105 23.73 -11.68 13.76
C LYS A 105 22.71 -10.55 13.69
N ALA A 106 22.27 -10.04 14.84
CA ALA A 106 21.37 -8.91 14.94
C ALA A 106 22.05 -7.63 14.43
N ILE A 107 23.33 -7.40 14.76
CA ILE A 107 24.12 -6.27 14.24
C ILE A 107 24.16 -6.31 12.70
N GLY A 108 24.48 -7.47 12.12
CA GLY A 108 24.50 -7.62 10.66
C GLY A 108 23.12 -7.38 10.02
N THR A 109 22.06 -7.81 10.67
CA THR A 109 20.67 -7.62 10.21
C THR A 109 20.25 -6.15 10.33
N PHE A 110 20.62 -5.48 11.42
CA PHE A 110 20.36 -4.07 11.67
C PHE A 110 20.96 -3.19 10.57
N LEU A 111 22.22 -3.44 10.19
CA LEU A 111 22.89 -2.70 9.12
C LEU A 111 22.22 -2.91 7.74
N LYS A 112 21.62 -4.07 7.49
CA LYS A 112 20.83 -4.31 6.27
C LYS A 112 19.52 -3.52 6.31
N LEU A 113 18.78 -3.58 7.41
CA LEU A 113 17.56 -2.79 7.61
C LEU A 113 17.81 -1.29 7.41
N TYR A 114 18.90 -0.78 7.98
CA TYR A 114 19.32 0.61 7.79
C TYR A 114 19.53 0.98 6.30
N LYS A 115 20.13 0.08 5.51
CA LYS A 115 20.31 0.29 4.07
C LYS A 115 18.97 0.32 3.33
N GLU A 116 18.07 -0.60 3.63
CA GLU A 116 16.73 -0.63 3.02
C GLU A 116 15.93 0.63 3.33
N ILE A 117 15.96 1.10 4.59
CA ILE A 117 15.31 2.36 4.99
C ILE A 117 15.86 3.54 4.17
N ASN A 118 17.18 3.64 4.03
CA ASN A 118 17.80 4.69 3.21
C ASN A 118 17.41 4.61 1.73
N SER A 119 17.25 3.40 1.18
CA SER A 119 16.77 3.22 -0.19
C SER A 119 15.33 3.70 -0.35
N ILE A 120 14.46 3.43 0.63
CA ILE A 120 13.06 3.91 0.65
C ILE A 120 13.01 5.44 0.68
N VAL A 121 13.79 6.07 1.57
CA VAL A 121 13.86 7.54 1.69
C VAL A 121 14.30 8.17 0.36
N LYS A 122 15.37 7.66 -0.26
CA LYS A 122 15.84 8.16 -1.55
C LYS A 122 14.81 7.99 -2.66
N GLY A 123 14.12 6.85 -2.71
CA GLY A 123 13.05 6.63 -3.67
C GLY A 123 11.93 7.68 -3.54
N PHE A 124 11.59 8.08 -2.32
CA PHE A 124 10.60 9.11 -2.06
C PHE A 124 11.06 10.52 -2.49
N GLU A 125 12.34 10.86 -2.26
CA GLU A 125 12.94 12.12 -2.74
C GLU A 125 12.88 12.22 -4.27
N THR A 126 13.21 11.15 -5.00
CA THR A 126 13.09 11.11 -6.46
C THR A 126 11.65 11.32 -6.92
N ILE A 127 10.68 10.64 -6.28
CA ILE A 127 9.25 10.79 -6.61
C ILE A 127 8.76 12.23 -6.39
N SER A 128 9.25 12.91 -5.36
CA SER A 128 8.83 14.26 -4.98
C SER A 128 9.43 15.34 -5.90
N ASN A 129 10.65 15.13 -6.41
CA ASN A 129 11.33 16.08 -7.29
C ASN A 129 10.84 16.00 -8.75
N GLU A 130 10.29 14.86 -9.18
CA GLU A 130 9.68 14.70 -10.51
C GLU A 130 8.33 15.38 -10.67
N ASP A 131 7.72 15.90 -9.60
CA ASP A 131 6.49 16.70 -9.64
C ASP A 131 6.77 18.22 -9.66
N GLY A 132 8.03 18.64 -9.88
CA GLY A 132 8.49 20.04 -9.74
C GLY A 132 9.29 20.65 -10.90
N GLU A 133 9.37 20.02 -12.07
CA GLU A 133 10.04 20.59 -13.25
C GLU A 133 9.05 20.69 -14.43
N ASP A 134 8.08 21.61 -14.35
CA ASP A 134 7.26 22.05 -15.49
C ASP A 134 6.55 23.39 -15.19
N ASP A 135 7.26 24.43 -14.75
CA ASP A 135 6.81 25.83 -14.91
C ASP A 135 7.96 26.83 -14.71
N ASP A 136 8.74 27.07 -15.76
CA ASP A 136 9.34 28.41 -15.95
C ASP A 136 9.42 28.73 -17.44
N GLY A 137 8.25 28.66 -18.08
CA GLY A 137 8.01 29.21 -19.41
C GLY A 137 7.81 30.73 -19.34
N LEU A 138 8.86 31.47 -19.00
CA LEU A 138 8.83 32.93 -18.96
C LEU A 138 8.80 33.48 -20.41
N MET A 139 7.60 33.87 -20.87
CA MET A 139 7.45 34.71 -22.06
C MET A 139 7.91 36.14 -21.74
N VAL A 140 9.01 36.58 -22.35
CA VAL A 140 9.21 37.94 -22.89
C VAL A 140 10.04 37.86 -24.16
#